data_AF-A0A1B6E5N0-F1
#
_entry.id   AF-A0A1B6E5N0-F1
#
_cell.length_a   1.000
_cell.length_b   1.000
_cell.length_c   1.000
_cell.angle_alpha   90.00
_cell.angle_beta   90.00
_cell.angle_gamma   90.00
#
_symmetry.space_group_name_H-M   'P 1'
#
loop_
_entity.id
_entity.type
_entity.pdbx_description
1 polymer ?
#
loop_
_entity_poly.entity_id
_entity_poly.type
_entity_poly.pdbx_seq_one_letter_code
_entity_poly.pdbx_strand_id
1 'polypeptide(L)'
;MFDSIRGRLQFVQEGIKASLSFKGVKGDEPRHGKKQVRPPVNFEAGGDLLNKYQNEWSDIHKICEENAGNAQKLDTAIGNLHKSIEKEWNSMTRLTNNLSCLPQVIQKTEEIIEDIGKFHSLLLEVEDSLIRLTDINETQQLQEKFVEGRFQLALYREKKLNQLENVRAQLTDEHRTKIFQKEKIMEGQQKEKREIFDEAFKEDIEKYKETGSVPKIEIQLKEGPSLEEVVLDMDASALDELLND
;
A
#
# COMPACT_ATOMS: atom_id res chain seq x y z
N MET A 1 34.28 77.62 -5.41
CA MET A 1 33.15 78.57 -5.24
C MET A 1 33.40 79.62 -4.16
N PHE A 2 34.11 79.30 -3.06
CA PHE A 2 34.48 80.28 -2.02
C PHE A 2 35.46 81.38 -2.50
N ASP A 3 36.33 81.10 -3.47
CA ASP A 3 37.26 82.10 -4.02
C ASP A 3 36.54 83.22 -4.78
N SER A 4 35.41 82.91 -5.44
CA SER A 4 34.58 83.92 -6.08
C SER A 4 33.91 84.85 -5.07
N ILE A 5 33.64 84.39 -3.85
CA ILE A 5 33.01 85.20 -2.80
C ILE A 5 34.08 86.07 -2.14
N ARG A 6 35.27 85.51 -1.87
CA ARG A 6 36.42 86.25 -1.33
C ARG A 6 36.85 87.38 -2.26
N GLY A 7 36.90 87.14 -3.57
CA GLY A 7 37.23 88.17 -4.55
C GLY A 7 36.21 89.31 -4.59
N ARG A 8 34.91 89.02 -4.48
CA ARG A 8 33.86 90.06 -4.41
C ARG A 8 33.95 90.87 -3.12
N LEU A 9 34.24 90.22 -1.99
CA LEU A 9 34.42 90.90 -0.70
C LEU A 9 35.64 91.83 -0.71
N GLN A 10 36.75 91.40 -1.32
CA GLN A 10 37.94 92.24 -1.52
C GLN A 10 37.64 93.44 -2.43
N PHE A 11 36.90 93.25 -3.51
CA PHE A 11 36.51 94.33 -4.42
C PHE A 11 35.61 95.37 -3.72
N VAL A 12 34.66 94.93 -2.89
CA VAL A 12 33.83 95.84 -2.08
C VAL A 12 34.69 96.58 -1.05
N GLN A 13 35.64 95.89 -0.43
CA GLN A 13 36.54 96.50 0.57
C GLN A 13 37.47 97.55 -0.06
N GLU A 14 37.95 97.32 -1.28
CA GLU A 14 38.73 98.29 -2.06
C GLU A 14 37.88 99.46 -2.55
N GLY A 15 36.64 99.22 -2.98
CA GLY A 15 35.70 100.28 -3.35
C GLY A 15 35.42 101.25 -2.19
N ILE A 16 35.25 100.73 -0.98
CA ILE A 16 35.05 101.55 0.23
C ILE A 16 36.33 102.33 0.57
N LYS A 17 37.52 101.70 0.50
CA LYS A 17 38.81 102.39 0.73
C LYS A 17 39.06 103.51 -0.28
N ALA A 18 38.76 103.27 -1.56
CA ALA A 18 38.88 104.28 -2.62
C ALA A 18 37.89 105.44 -2.39
N SER A 19 36.66 105.16 -1.96
CA SER A 19 35.66 106.17 -1.67
C SER A 19 36.00 107.04 -0.45
N LEU A 20 36.69 106.49 0.55
CA LEU A 20 37.12 107.24 1.75
C LEU A 20 38.42 108.03 1.53
N SER A 21 39.25 107.64 0.56
CA SER A 21 40.51 108.34 0.24
C SER A 21 40.32 109.68 -0.50
N PHE A 22 39.12 109.99 -1.00
CA PHE A 22 38.85 111.21 -1.80
C PHE A 22 38.57 112.48 -0.96
N LYS A 23 38.72 112.46 0.37
CA LYS A 23 38.53 113.64 1.22
C LYS A 23 39.70 113.93 2.15
N GLY A 24 40.91 114.00 1.59
CA GLY A 24 42.10 114.56 2.25
C GLY A 24 42.52 115.88 1.60
N VAL A 25 41.74 116.94 1.75
CA VAL A 25 42.13 118.29 1.30
C VAL A 25 43.23 118.80 2.24
N LYS A 26 44.44 118.97 1.68
CA LYS A 26 45.60 119.59 2.31
C LYS A 26 45.24 121.00 2.81
N GLY A 27 45.68 121.31 4.02
CA GLY A 27 45.46 122.59 4.67
C GLY A 27 46.24 123.72 4.02
N ASP A 28 45.58 124.88 3.95
CA ASP A 28 46.18 126.20 3.86
C ASP A 28 45.64 127.04 5.03
N GLU A 29 46.52 127.80 5.64
CA GLU A 29 46.37 128.54 6.91
C GLU A 29 45.68 129.92 6.74
N PRO A 30 45.40 130.70 7.81
CA PRO A 30 44.07 131.17 8.14
C PRO A 30 43.77 132.61 7.67
N ARG A 31 42.50 132.89 7.37
CA ARG A 31 41.98 134.27 7.26
C ARG A 31 40.86 134.48 8.27
N HIS A 32 41.06 135.49 9.11
CA HIS A 32 40.14 135.91 10.16
C HIS A 32 38.76 136.34 9.61
N GLY A 33 37.72 135.92 10.35
CA GLY A 33 36.67 136.84 10.78
C GLY A 33 35.44 137.02 9.89
N LYS A 34 34.63 135.97 9.71
CA LYS A 34 33.16 136.11 9.65
C LYS A 34 32.54 134.95 10.42
N LYS A 35 31.82 135.24 11.51
CA LYS A 35 30.97 134.27 12.23
C LYS A 35 29.85 133.83 11.28
N GLN A 36 30.10 132.80 10.48
CA GLN A 36 29.02 132.06 9.84
C GLN A 36 28.43 131.13 10.88
N VAL A 37 27.20 131.45 11.27
CA VAL A 37 26.31 130.59 12.06
C VAL A 37 26.29 129.22 11.39
N ARG A 38 26.83 128.19 12.05
CA ARG A 38 26.65 126.81 11.57
C ARG A 38 25.13 126.54 11.61
N PRO A 39 24.51 126.08 10.52
CA PRO A 39 23.10 125.69 10.56
C PRO A 39 22.91 124.65 11.67
N PRO A 40 21.75 124.61 12.36
CA PRO A 40 21.50 123.59 13.38
C PRO A 40 21.57 122.23 12.71
N VAL A 41 22.67 121.50 12.94
CA VAL A 41 22.82 120.13 12.48
C VAL A 41 21.84 119.31 13.32
N ASN A 42 20.77 118.84 12.70
CA ASN A 42 19.82 117.98 13.39
C ASN A 42 20.50 116.61 13.60
N PHE A 43 20.97 116.36 14.82
CA PHE A 43 21.59 115.09 15.21
C PHE A 43 20.61 113.91 15.18
N GLU A 44 19.31 114.17 15.08
CA GLU A 44 18.24 113.16 14.95
C GLU A 44 17.82 112.92 13.48
N ALA A 45 18.43 113.63 12.51
CA ALA A 45 18.13 113.43 11.10
C ALA A 45 18.51 112.00 10.67
N GLY A 46 17.50 111.24 10.23
CA GLY A 46 17.65 109.82 9.85
C GLY A 46 17.26 108.82 10.94
N GLY A 47 16.98 109.27 12.16
CA GLY A 47 16.50 108.41 13.26
C GLY A 47 15.15 107.74 12.94
N ASP A 48 14.19 108.49 12.39
CA ASP A 48 12.89 107.95 11.99
C ASP A 48 12.99 106.92 10.86
N LEU A 49 13.90 107.15 9.91
CA LEU A 49 14.15 106.23 8.81
C LEU A 49 14.79 104.94 9.31
N LEU A 50 15.77 105.04 10.22
CA LEU A 50 16.39 103.90 10.87
C LEU A 50 15.37 103.12 11.69
N ASN A 51 14.54 103.80 12.49
CA ASN A 51 13.50 103.18 13.29
C ASN A 51 12.46 102.44 12.42
N LYS A 52 12.04 103.04 11.30
CA LYS A 52 11.15 102.39 10.32
C LYS A 52 11.76 101.08 9.81
N TYR A 53 12.99 101.12 9.32
CA TYR A 53 13.64 99.91 8.82
C TYR A 53 13.89 98.90 9.93
N GLN A 54 14.28 99.32 11.13
CA GLN A 54 14.48 98.42 12.26
C GLN A 54 13.20 97.68 12.64
N ASN A 55 12.04 98.35 12.61
CA ASN A 55 10.74 97.73 12.84
C ASN A 55 10.36 96.76 11.70
N GLU A 56 10.52 97.16 10.43
CA GLU A 56 10.27 96.28 9.28
C GLU A 56 11.18 95.02 9.32
N TRP A 57 12.45 95.18 9.68
CA TRP A 57 13.38 94.06 9.87
C TRP A 57 12.98 93.16 11.03
N SER A 58 12.52 93.72 12.14
CA SER A 58 12.02 92.96 13.29
C SER A 58 10.78 92.14 12.93
N ASP A 59 9.85 92.73 12.17
CA ASP A 59 8.64 92.05 11.71
C ASP A 59 8.98 90.90 10.75
N ILE A 60 9.88 91.14 9.79
CA ILE A 60 10.38 90.10 8.88
C ILE A 60 11.04 88.97 9.67
N HIS A 61 11.87 89.29 10.67
CA HIS A 61 12.55 88.28 11.49
C HIS A 61 11.55 87.39 12.23
N LYS A 62 10.52 88.00 12.83
CA LYS A 62 9.45 87.27 13.53
C LYS A 62 8.69 86.33 12.59
N ILE A 63 8.33 86.81 11.39
CA ILE A 63 7.65 85.98 10.38
C ILE A 63 8.57 84.84 9.92
N CYS A 64 9.87 85.09 9.74
CA CYS A 64 10.84 84.04 9.39
C CYS A 64 10.96 82.98 10.48
N GLU A 65 10.98 83.38 11.76
CA GLU A 65 11.04 82.46 12.90
C GLU A 65 9.77 81.61 13.01
N GLU A 66 8.59 82.21 12.88
CA GLU A 66 7.31 81.50 12.85
C GLU A 66 7.22 80.53 11.66
N ASN A 67 7.68 80.95 10.48
CA ASN A 67 7.72 80.10 9.29
C ASN A 67 8.70 78.92 9.46
N ALA A 68 9.88 79.15 10.04
CA ALA A 68 10.84 78.10 10.35
C ALA A 68 10.25 77.08 11.34
N GLY A 69 9.57 77.56 12.39
CA GLY A 69 8.87 76.69 13.34
C GLY A 69 7.74 75.88 12.70
N ASN A 70 6.95 76.49 11.82
CA ASN A 70 5.90 75.81 11.08
C ASN A 70 6.46 74.77 10.09
N ALA A 71 7.55 75.10 9.39
CA ALA A 71 8.24 74.18 8.50
C ALA A 71 8.77 72.94 9.26
N GLN A 72 9.33 73.12 10.47
CA GLN A 72 9.79 72.01 11.30
C GLN A 72 8.63 71.12 11.78
N LYS A 73 7.48 71.72 12.15
CA LYS A 73 6.27 70.93 12.49
C LYS A 73 5.77 70.13 11.29
N LEU A 74 5.77 70.73 10.11
CA LEU A 74 5.37 70.03 8.88
C LEU A 74 6.34 68.89 8.55
N ASP A 75 7.64 69.12 8.65
CA ASP A 75 8.68 68.10 8.41
C ASP A 75 8.53 66.90 9.37
N THR A 76 8.30 67.16 10.66
CA THR A 76 8.06 66.09 11.63
C THR A 76 6.77 65.30 11.34
N ALA A 77 5.70 65.97 10.91
CA ALA A 77 4.45 65.31 10.51
C ALA A 77 4.65 64.43 9.25
N ILE A 78 5.35 64.93 8.24
CA ILE A 78 5.69 64.19 7.03
C ILE A 78 6.57 62.98 7.36
N GLY A 79 7.60 63.15 8.20
CA GLY A 79 8.46 62.06 8.63
C GLY A 79 7.72 60.95 9.38
N ASN A 80 6.75 61.31 10.21
CA ASN A 80 5.90 60.34 10.91
C ASN A 80 4.96 59.61 9.94
N LEU A 81 4.35 60.33 9.01
CA LEU A 81 3.50 59.73 7.98
C LEU A 81 4.29 58.76 7.11
N HIS A 82 5.50 59.14 6.68
CA HIS A 82 6.38 58.29 5.88
C HIS A 82 6.70 56.98 6.61
N LYS A 83 7.11 57.05 7.88
CA LYS A 83 7.35 55.86 8.72
C LYS A 83 6.12 54.98 8.85
N SER A 84 4.93 55.57 8.96
CA SER A 84 3.68 54.80 9.04
C SER A 84 3.41 54.07 7.73
N ILE A 85 3.52 54.76 6.60
CA ILE A 85 3.30 54.18 5.26
C ILE A 85 4.31 53.07 4.99
N GLU A 86 5.57 53.27 5.35
CA GLU A 86 6.61 52.26 5.19
C GLU A 86 6.32 50.99 6.01
N LYS A 87 5.81 51.13 7.23
CA LYS A 87 5.37 50.00 8.06
C LYS A 87 4.20 49.25 7.42
N GLU A 88 3.17 49.96 6.96
CA GLU A 88 2.02 49.35 6.30
C GLU A 88 2.43 48.66 5.00
N TRP A 89 3.32 49.28 4.22
CA TRP A 89 3.86 48.70 3.00
C TRP A 89 4.64 47.41 3.25
N ASN A 90 5.49 47.41 4.28
CA ASN A 90 6.24 46.21 4.68
C ASN A 90 5.30 45.10 5.18
N SER A 91 4.27 45.43 5.95
CA SER A 91 3.24 44.48 6.38
C SER A 91 2.48 43.89 5.21
N MET A 92 2.05 44.73 4.26
CA MET A 92 1.35 44.31 3.05
C MET A 92 2.23 43.42 2.17
N THR A 93 3.50 43.80 1.98
CA THR A 93 4.46 43.00 1.20
C THR A 93 4.67 41.62 1.83
N ARG A 94 4.81 41.54 3.17
CA ARG A 94 4.91 40.27 3.89
C ARG A 94 3.65 39.42 3.72
N LEU A 95 2.47 40.02 3.80
CA LEU A 95 1.20 39.33 3.58
C LEU A 95 1.13 38.78 2.15
N THR A 96 1.44 39.59 1.14
CA THR A 96 1.45 39.17 -0.27
C THR A 96 2.43 38.02 -0.50
N ASN A 97 3.63 38.08 0.07
CA ASN A 97 4.61 37.01 -0.02
C ASN A 97 4.09 35.71 0.63
N ASN A 98 3.46 35.79 1.80
CA ASN A 98 2.87 34.61 2.44
C ASN A 98 1.74 34.01 1.60
N LEU A 99 0.87 34.86 1.05
CA LEU A 99 -0.23 34.41 0.18
C LEU A 99 0.27 33.79 -1.12
N SER A 100 1.43 34.22 -1.64
CA SER A 100 2.03 33.64 -2.84
C SER A 100 2.51 32.19 -2.65
N CYS A 101 2.71 31.75 -1.41
CA CYS A 101 3.08 30.37 -1.09
C CYS A 101 1.86 29.43 -1.02
N LEU A 102 0.65 29.98 -0.81
CA LEU A 102 -0.57 29.20 -0.62
C LEU A 102 -0.89 28.25 -1.80
N PRO A 103 -0.71 28.64 -3.07
CA PRO A 103 -0.84 27.70 -4.20
C PRO A 103 0.09 26.49 -4.12
N GLN A 104 1.32 26.67 -3.63
CA GLN A 104 2.27 25.55 -3.48
C GLN A 104 1.82 24.57 -2.40
N VAL A 105 1.21 25.08 -1.32
CA VAL A 105 0.63 24.24 -0.27
C VAL A 105 -0.56 23.46 -0.81
N ILE A 106 -1.42 24.09 -1.61
CA ILE A 106 -2.55 23.43 -2.27
C ILE A 106 -2.04 22.31 -3.19
N GLN A 107 -1.08 22.61 -4.05
CA GLN A 107 -0.51 21.62 -4.97
C GLN A 107 0.08 20.41 -4.22
N LYS A 108 0.89 20.64 -3.17
CA LYS A 108 1.42 19.54 -2.35
C LYS A 108 0.33 18.74 -1.64
N THR A 109 -0.76 19.40 -1.26
CA THR A 109 -1.91 18.71 -0.65
C THR A 109 -2.62 17.83 -1.67
N GLU A 110 -2.79 18.33 -2.90
CA GLU A 110 -3.35 17.55 -4.02
C GLU A 110 -2.47 16.35 -4.38
N GLU A 111 -1.15 16.52 -4.42
CA GLU A 111 -0.18 15.42 -4.62
C GLU A 111 -0.33 14.33 -3.54
N ILE A 112 -0.42 14.73 -2.26
CA ILE A 112 -0.65 13.79 -1.16
C ILE A 112 -2.00 13.07 -1.30
N ILE A 113 -3.06 13.77 -1.71
CA ILE A 113 -4.37 13.17 -1.96
C ILE A 113 -4.29 12.14 -3.09
N GLU A 114 -3.56 12.45 -4.17
CA GLU A 114 -3.35 11.52 -5.28
C GLU A 114 -2.59 10.26 -4.83
N ASP A 115 -1.53 10.43 -4.03
CA ASP A 115 -0.75 9.32 -3.51
C ASP A 115 -1.55 8.45 -2.53
N ILE A 116 -2.40 9.04 -1.69
CA ILE A 116 -3.36 8.30 -0.86
C ILE A 116 -4.34 7.51 -1.75
N GLY A 117 -4.81 8.11 -2.84
CA GLY A 117 -5.66 7.43 -3.82
C GLY A 117 -4.98 6.20 -4.43
N LYS A 118 -3.72 6.35 -4.88
CA LYS A 118 -2.91 5.24 -5.42
C LYS A 118 -2.72 4.14 -4.37
N PHE A 119 -2.41 4.50 -3.13
CA PHE A 119 -2.23 3.55 -2.04
C PHE A 119 -3.52 2.79 -1.74
N HIS A 120 -4.67 3.47 -1.75
CA HIS A 120 -5.97 2.82 -1.58
C HIS A 120 -6.26 1.81 -2.69
N SER A 121 -5.99 2.15 -3.95
CA SER A 121 -6.14 1.20 -5.07
C SER A 121 -5.24 -0.03 -4.93
N LEU A 122 -3.98 0.16 -4.53
CA LEU A 122 -3.05 -0.95 -4.29
C LEU A 122 -3.54 -1.85 -3.14
N LEU A 123 -4.07 -1.26 -2.06
CA LEU A 123 -4.64 -2.04 -0.95
C LEU A 123 -5.83 -2.88 -1.39
N LEU A 124 -6.73 -2.33 -2.22
CA LEU A 124 -7.84 -3.09 -2.77
C LEU A 124 -7.38 -4.24 -3.66
N GLU A 125 -6.35 -4.04 -4.48
CA GLU A 125 -5.76 -5.10 -5.30
C GLU A 125 -5.12 -6.21 -4.45
N VAL A 126 -4.44 -5.84 -3.36
CA VAL A 126 -3.86 -6.80 -2.41
C VAL A 126 -4.96 -7.57 -1.69
N GLU A 127 -6.02 -6.90 -1.23
CA GLU A 127 -7.16 -7.53 -0.56
C GLU A 127 -7.83 -8.56 -1.47
N ASP A 128 -8.12 -8.17 -2.71
CA ASP A 128 -8.70 -9.06 -3.71
C ASP A 128 -7.76 -10.23 -4.04
N SER A 129 -6.46 -9.99 -4.18
CA SER A 129 -5.47 -11.06 -4.38
C SER A 129 -5.43 -12.05 -3.21
N LEU A 130 -5.61 -11.56 -1.98
CA LEU A 130 -5.63 -12.38 -0.77
C LEU A 130 -6.90 -13.23 -0.68
N ILE A 131 -8.05 -12.68 -1.09
CA ILE A 131 -9.31 -13.43 -1.22
C ILE A 131 -9.12 -14.56 -2.22
N ARG A 132 -8.61 -14.27 -3.42
CA ARG A 132 -8.33 -15.30 -4.44
C ARG A 132 -7.36 -16.38 -3.93
N LEU A 133 -6.32 -15.98 -3.20
CA LEU A 133 -5.38 -16.93 -2.62
C LEU A 133 -6.06 -17.85 -1.60
N THR A 134 -6.98 -17.30 -0.81
CA THR A 134 -7.77 -18.07 0.17
C THR A 134 -8.64 -19.10 -0.54
N ASP A 135 -9.35 -18.71 -1.59
CA ASP A 135 -10.18 -19.61 -2.40
C ASP A 135 -9.34 -20.75 -3.03
N ILE A 136 -8.15 -20.42 -3.56
CA ILE A 136 -7.23 -21.41 -4.13
C ILE A 136 -6.74 -22.38 -3.06
N ASN A 137 -6.40 -21.89 -1.86
CA ASN A 137 -5.95 -22.74 -0.77
C ASN A 137 -7.07 -23.68 -0.28
N GLU A 138 -8.28 -23.18 -0.13
CA GLU A 138 -9.44 -24.00 0.27
C GLU A 138 -9.75 -25.08 -0.77
N THR A 139 -9.75 -24.72 -2.06
CA THR A 139 -9.96 -25.70 -3.14
C THR A 139 -8.86 -26.75 -3.20
N GLN A 140 -7.60 -26.37 -2.96
CA GLN A 140 -6.49 -27.31 -2.87
C GLN A 140 -6.65 -28.28 -1.69
N GLN A 141 -7.01 -27.78 -0.51
CA GLN A 141 -7.25 -28.62 0.67
C GLN A 141 -8.40 -29.60 0.46
N LEU A 142 -9.47 -29.18 -0.23
CA LEU A 142 -10.58 -30.06 -0.59
C LEU A 142 -10.13 -31.15 -1.57
N GLN A 143 -9.34 -30.81 -2.59
CA GLN A 143 -8.79 -31.79 -3.53
C GLN A 143 -7.90 -32.81 -2.84
N GLU A 144 -7.03 -32.39 -1.92
CA GLU A 144 -6.18 -33.28 -1.14
C GLU A 144 -7.02 -34.28 -0.33
N LYS A 145 -8.05 -33.80 0.38
CA LYS A 145 -9.00 -34.67 1.09
C LYS A 145 -9.72 -35.65 0.18
N PHE A 146 -10.10 -35.22 -1.03
CA PHE A 146 -10.73 -36.10 -2.02
C PHE A 146 -9.79 -37.20 -2.50
N VAL A 147 -8.53 -36.85 -2.80
CA VAL A 147 -7.51 -37.82 -3.22
C VAL A 147 -7.22 -38.81 -2.10
N GLU A 148 -7.05 -38.34 -0.87
CA GLU A 148 -6.87 -39.20 0.31
C GLU A 148 -8.05 -40.15 0.50
N GLY A 149 -9.29 -39.64 0.44
CA GLY A 149 -10.49 -40.47 0.53
C GLY A 149 -10.57 -41.55 -0.56
N ARG A 150 -10.18 -41.22 -1.80
CA ARG A 150 -10.12 -42.20 -2.90
C ARG A 150 -9.03 -43.24 -2.68
N PHE A 151 -7.88 -42.83 -2.17
CA PHE A 151 -6.77 -43.72 -1.85
C PHE A 151 -7.16 -44.72 -0.75
N GLN A 152 -7.77 -44.24 0.33
CA GLN A 152 -8.28 -45.09 1.41
C GLN A 152 -9.35 -46.08 0.92
N LEU A 153 -10.25 -45.64 0.02
CA LEU A 153 -11.26 -46.53 -0.57
C LEU A 153 -10.62 -47.63 -1.45
N ALA A 154 -9.60 -47.29 -2.23
CA ALA A 154 -8.86 -48.25 -3.05
C ALA A 154 -8.15 -49.29 -2.18
N LEU A 155 -7.44 -48.86 -1.12
CA LEU A 155 -6.81 -49.74 -0.15
C LEU A 155 -7.82 -50.68 0.53
N TYR A 156 -8.97 -50.14 0.93
CA TYR A 156 -10.02 -50.95 1.55
C TYR A 156 -10.58 -52.01 0.59
N ARG A 157 -10.81 -51.64 -0.67
CA ARG A 157 -11.27 -52.55 -1.72
C ARG A 157 -10.25 -53.67 -1.96
N GLU A 158 -8.97 -53.35 -2.06
CA GLU A 158 -7.90 -54.32 -2.24
C GLU A 158 -7.83 -55.29 -1.04
N LYS A 159 -7.88 -54.76 0.18
CA LYS A 159 -7.92 -55.58 1.40
C LYS A 159 -9.11 -56.54 1.40
N LYS A 160 -10.28 -56.09 0.93
CA LYS A 160 -11.48 -56.94 0.82
C LYS A 160 -11.36 -58.00 -0.27
N LEU A 161 -10.76 -57.67 -1.41
CA LEU A 161 -10.47 -58.64 -2.46
C LEU A 161 -9.51 -59.73 -1.95
N ASN A 162 -8.42 -59.35 -1.28
CA ASN A 162 -7.48 -60.30 -0.68
C ASN A 162 -8.16 -61.18 0.38
N GLN A 163 -9.08 -60.63 1.18
CA GLN A 163 -9.88 -61.43 2.13
C GLN A 163 -10.77 -62.45 1.41
N LEU A 164 -11.44 -62.06 0.32
CA LEU A 164 -12.26 -62.97 -0.47
C LEU A 164 -11.43 -64.06 -1.13
N GLU A 165 -10.26 -63.71 -1.69
CA GLU A 165 -9.34 -64.66 -2.29
C GLU A 165 -8.82 -65.67 -1.26
N ASN A 166 -8.45 -65.20 -0.06
CA ASN A 166 -8.06 -66.08 1.04
C ASN A 166 -9.18 -67.05 1.45
N VAL A 167 -10.43 -66.57 1.59
CA VAL A 167 -11.57 -67.43 1.91
C VAL A 167 -11.83 -68.43 0.79
N ARG A 168 -11.73 -68.01 -0.48
CA ARG A 168 -11.85 -68.89 -1.64
C ARG A 168 -10.78 -69.98 -1.63
N ALA A 169 -9.53 -69.61 -1.37
CA ALA A 169 -8.42 -70.55 -1.26
C ALA A 169 -8.64 -71.57 -0.12
N GLN A 170 -9.07 -71.11 1.06
CA GLN A 170 -9.43 -71.97 2.18
C GLN A 170 -10.56 -72.93 1.81
N LEU A 171 -11.62 -72.45 1.17
CA LEU A 171 -12.74 -73.29 0.74
C LEU A 171 -12.32 -74.34 -0.29
N THR A 172 -11.44 -73.98 -1.23
CA THR A 172 -10.89 -74.96 -2.20
C THR A 172 -10.03 -76.02 -1.54
N ASP A 173 -9.25 -75.66 -0.51
CA ASP A 173 -8.43 -76.61 0.25
C ASP A 173 -9.31 -77.53 1.12
N GLU A 174 -10.32 -76.98 1.79
CA GLU A 174 -11.34 -77.77 2.49
C GLU A 174 -12.08 -78.72 1.54
N HIS A 175 -12.43 -78.28 0.34
CA HIS A 175 -13.09 -79.12 -0.65
C HIS A 175 -12.15 -80.25 -1.12
N ARG A 176 -10.88 -79.93 -1.40
CA ARG A 176 -9.86 -80.91 -1.81
C ARG A 176 -9.62 -81.95 -0.72
N THR A 177 -9.50 -81.53 0.53
CA THR A 177 -9.33 -82.46 1.67
C THR A 177 -10.57 -83.32 1.89
N LYS A 178 -11.78 -82.78 1.76
CA LYS A 178 -13.04 -83.55 1.81
C LYS A 178 -13.14 -84.58 0.69
N ILE A 179 -12.77 -84.22 -0.54
CA ILE A 179 -12.71 -85.16 -1.67
C ILE A 179 -11.71 -86.27 -1.36
N PHE A 180 -10.50 -85.92 -0.98
CA PHE A 180 -9.45 -86.90 -0.67
C PHE A 180 -9.89 -87.87 0.44
N GLN A 181 -10.55 -87.37 1.50
CA GLN A 181 -11.12 -88.22 2.55
C GLN A 181 -12.20 -89.16 2.00
N LYS A 182 -13.13 -88.65 1.18
CA LYS A 182 -14.17 -89.48 0.54
C LYS A 182 -13.57 -90.54 -0.38
N GLU A 183 -12.60 -90.18 -1.20
CA GLU A 183 -11.87 -91.11 -2.08
C GLU A 183 -11.19 -92.21 -1.28
N LYS A 184 -10.49 -91.86 -0.19
CA LYS A 184 -9.84 -92.83 0.70
C LYS A 184 -10.85 -93.79 1.36
N ILE A 185 -11.99 -93.28 1.80
CA ILE A 185 -13.08 -94.12 2.35
C ILE A 185 -13.64 -95.05 1.27
N MET A 186 -13.89 -94.54 0.07
CA MET A 186 -14.38 -95.34 -1.06
C MET A 186 -13.37 -96.41 -1.49
N GLU A 187 -12.08 -96.08 -1.54
CA GLU A 187 -11.01 -97.03 -1.85
C GLU A 187 -10.93 -98.14 -0.79
N GLY A 188 -11.04 -97.80 0.49
CA GLY A 188 -11.12 -98.77 1.58
C GLY A 188 -12.31 -99.72 1.43
N GLN A 189 -13.50 -99.18 1.18
CA GLN A 189 -14.72 -99.97 0.94
C GLN A 189 -14.59 -100.87 -0.31
N GLN A 190 -13.96 -100.38 -1.38
CA GLN A 190 -13.70 -101.18 -2.57
C GLN A 190 -12.71 -102.30 -2.30
N LYS A 191 -11.68 -102.05 -1.49
CA LYS A 191 -10.70 -103.07 -1.10
C LYS A 191 -11.32 -104.15 -0.22
N GLU A 192 -12.11 -103.77 0.78
CA GLU A 192 -12.87 -104.72 1.60
C GLU A 192 -13.81 -105.58 0.73
N LYS A 193 -14.53 -104.96 -0.20
CA LYS A 193 -15.36 -105.71 -1.17
C LYS A 193 -14.53 -106.70 -1.98
N ARG A 194 -13.37 -106.30 -2.50
CA ARG A 194 -12.47 -107.20 -3.26
C ARG A 194 -11.97 -108.34 -2.40
N GLU A 195 -11.56 -108.09 -1.16
CA GLU A 195 -11.09 -109.14 -0.24
C GLU A 195 -12.21 -110.16 0.05
N ILE A 196 -13.43 -109.69 0.29
CA ILE A 196 -14.61 -110.57 0.47
C ILE A 196 -14.88 -111.38 -0.81
N PHE A 197 -14.84 -110.76 -1.99
CA PHE A 197 -15.03 -111.47 -3.26
C PHE A 197 -13.91 -112.47 -3.54
N ASP A 198 -12.65 -112.15 -3.23
CA ASP A 198 -11.51 -113.03 -3.39
C ASP A 198 -11.56 -114.21 -2.41
N GLU A 199 -12.02 -113.99 -1.18
CA GLU A 199 -12.24 -115.05 -0.18
C GLU A 199 -13.39 -115.97 -0.60
N ALA A 200 -14.52 -115.40 -1.02
CA ALA A 200 -15.64 -116.16 -1.60
C ALA A 200 -15.20 -116.95 -2.85
N PHE A 201 -14.38 -116.36 -3.72
CA PHE A 201 -13.86 -117.02 -4.90
C PHE A 201 -12.90 -118.17 -4.56
N LYS A 202 -12.07 -118.03 -3.52
CA LYS A 202 -11.22 -119.12 -3.03
C LYS A 202 -12.05 -120.27 -2.48
N GLU A 203 -13.08 -119.95 -1.69
CA GLU A 203 -14.06 -120.94 -1.22
C GLU A 203 -14.73 -121.66 -2.40
N ASP A 204 -15.11 -120.93 -3.44
CA ASP A 204 -15.71 -121.51 -4.65
C ASP A 204 -14.73 -122.38 -5.44
N ILE A 205 -13.44 -122.02 -5.50
CA ILE A 205 -12.38 -122.86 -6.07
C ILE A 205 -12.18 -124.14 -5.26
N GLU A 206 -12.18 -124.06 -3.92
CA GLU A 206 -12.05 -125.24 -3.06
C GLU A 206 -13.25 -126.17 -3.23
N LYS A 207 -14.48 -125.62 -3.22
CA LYS A 207 -15.71 -126.37 -3.53
C LYS A 207 -15.67 -126.98 -4.94
N TYR A 208 -15.11 -126.29 -5.92
CA TYR A 208 -14.91 -126.83 -7.27
C TYR A 208 -13.93 -128.00 -7.30
N LYS A 209 -12.80 -127.91 -6.59
CA LYS A 209 -11.81 -129.00 -6.49
C LYS A 209 -12.40 -130.24 -5.80
N GLU A 210 -13.28 -130.06 -4.85
CA GLU A 210 -13.94 -131.15 -4.11
C GLU A 210 -15.09 -131.80 -4.90
N THR A 211 -15.82 -131.03 -5.72
CA THR A 211 -17.11 -131.47 -6.30
C THR A 211 -17.13 -131.56 -7.83
N GLY A 212 -16.13 -130.99 -8.53
CA GLY A 212 -15.99 -131.06 -10.00
C GLY A 212 -16.94 -130.17 -10.81
N SER A 213 -17.75 -129.31 -10.18
CA SER A 213 -18.70 -128.39 -10.84
C SER A 213 -18.72 -127.03 -10.15
N VAL A 214 -18.68 -125.93 -10.93
CA VAL A 214 -18.71 -124.56 -10.40
C VAL A 214 -20.16 -124.18 -10.08
N PRO A 215 -20.46 -123.52 -8.94
CA PRO A 215 -21.77 -122.95 -8.70
C PRO A 215 -22.11 -121.94 -9.80
N LYS A 216 -23.18 -122.19 -10.56
CA LYS A 216 -23.75 -121.18 -11.45
C LYS A 216 -24.27 -120.07 -10.55
N ILE A 217 -23.63 -118.91 -10.57
CA ILE A 217 -24.20 -117.71 -9.97
C ILE A 217 -25.52 -117.46 -10.71
N GLU A 218 -26.64 -117.71 -10.04
CA GLU A 218 -27.92 -117.20 -10.48
C GLU A 218 -27.85 -115.68 -10.36
N ILE A 219 -27.52 -115.02 -11.48
CA ILE A 219 -27.77 -113.61 -11.62
C ILE A 219 -29.29 -113.47 -11.57
N GLN A 220 -29.83 -113.21 -10.39
CA GLN A 220 -31.10 -112.52 -10.31
C GLN A 220 -30.85 -111.17 -10.95
N LEU A 221 -31.17 -111.04 -12.24
CA LEU A 221 -31.50 -109.76 -12.85
C LEU A 221 -32.69 -109.22 -12.06
N LYS A 222 -32.41 -108.60 -10.92
CA LYS A 222 -33.23 -107.48 -10.51
C LYS A 222 -32.92 -106.42 -11.54
N GLU A 223 -33.86 -106.23 -12.45
CA GLU A 223 -34.01 -104.98 -13.18
C GLU A 223 -33.80 -103.87 -12.14
N GLY A 224 -32.63 -103.25 -12.17
CA GLY A 224 -32.51 -101.91 -11.60
C GLY A 224 -33.47 -101.02 -12.39
N PRO A 225 -34.02 -99.95 -11.78
CA PRO A 225 -34.90 -99.05 -12.50
C PRO A 225 -34.22 -98.63 -13.79
N SER A 226 -34.94 -98.79 -14.91
CA SER A 226 -34.51 -98.25 -16.21
C SER A 226 -34.21 -96.76 -16.02
N LEU A 227 -33.26 -96.22 -16.78
CA LEU A 227 -32.95 -94.77 -16.78
C LEU A 227 -34.16 -93.88 -17.09
N GLU A 228 -35.27 -94.47 -17.55
CA GLU A 228 -36.57 -93.82 -17.75
C GLU A 228 -37.36 -93.56 -16.44
N GLU A 229 -37.02 -94.21 -15.33
CA GLU A 229 -37.69 -94.03 -14.01
C GLU A 229 -36.92 -93.11 -13.03
N VAL A 230 -35.72 -92.64 -13.40
CA VAL A 230 -35.01 -91.64 -12.60
C VAL A 230 -35.57 -90.26 -12.94
N VAL A 231 -36.59 -89.84 -12.20
CA VAL A 231 -37.01 -88.43 -12.17
C VAL A 231 -35.93 -87.66 -11.41
N LEU A 232 -35.09 -86.93 -12.15
CA LEU A 232 -34.24 -85.91 -11.57
C LEU A 232 -35.14 -84.76 -11.13
N ASP A 233 -35.36 -84.61 -9.83
CA ASP A 233 -35.89 -83.38 -9.22
C ASP A 233 -34.83 -82.26 -9.34
N MET A 234 -34.55 -81.86 -10.57
CA MET A 234 -33.79 -80.65 -10.87
C MET A 234 -34.78 -79.57 -11.24
N ASP A 235 -34.92 -78.56 -10.37
CA ASP A 235 -35.58 -77.31 -10.71
C ASP A 235 -34.87 -76.70 -11.91
N ALA A 236 -35.52 -76.71 -13.08
CA ALA A 236 -34.98 -76.15 -14.31
C ALA A 236 -34.59 -74.66 -14.17
N SER A 237 -35.23 -73.93 -13.24
CA SER A 237 -34.84 -72.54 -12.90
C SER A 237 -33.41 -72.41 -12.37
N ALA A 238 -32.90 -73.40 -11.63
CA ALA A 238 -31.54 -73.35 -11.10
C ALA A 238 -30.48 -73.54 -12.19
N LEU A 239 -30.82 -74.23 -13.27
CA LEU A 239 -29.95 -74.43 -14.42
C LEU A 239 -29.93 -73.19 -15.34
N ASP A 240 -31.08 -72.53 -15.50
CA ASP A 240 -31.20 -71.28 -16.26
C ASP A 240 -30.50 -70.10 -15.57
N GLU A 241 -30.42 -70.09 -14.23
CA GLU A 241 -29.65 -69.08 -13.49
C GLU A 241 -28.13 -69.31 -13.62
N LEU A 242 -27.68 -70.56 -13.75
CA LEU A 242 -26.25 -70.90 -13.94
C LEU A 242 -25.75 -70.59 -15.37
N LEU A 243 -26.63 -70.64 -16.37
CA LEU A 243 -26.26 -70.44 -17.78
C LEU A 243 -26.38 -68.99 -18.25
N ASN A 244 -26.99 -68.10 -17.44
CA ASN A 244 -27.16 -66.68 -17.75
C ASN A 244 -26.18 -65.74 -17.03
N ASP A 245 -25.21 -66.30 -16.27
CA ASP A 245 -23.98 -65.63 -15.80
C ASP A 245 -22.78 -65.97 -16.71
#